data_AF-A0A968P4U3-F1
#
_entry.id   AF-A0A968P4U3-F1
#
_cell.length_a   1.000
_cell.length_b   1.000
_cell.length_c   1.000
_cell.angle_alpha   90.00
_cell.angle_beta   90.00
_cell.angle_gamma   90.00
#
_symmetry.space_group_name_H-M   'P 1'
#
loop_
_entity.id
_entity.type
_entity.pdbx_description
1 polymer ?
#
loop_
_entity_poly.entity_id
_entity_poly.type
_entity_poly.pdbx_seq_one_letter_code
_entity_poly.pdbx_strand_id
1 'polypeptide(L)'
;MKSVELVNWTGQAFIGRREHLKSVKNREELSEPGVYLLLNDGAEAGSAVDIYVGETDNFADRLTNHVQSKDFWSQFVVFVSKDKNLTKAHVRHLERELFLLAQKAIGTFNPKKLRCAFWREPT
;
A
#
# COMPACT_ATOMS: atom_id res chain seq x y z
N MET A 1 -2.29 -2.99 -14.71
CA MET A 1 -2.89 -2.59 -13.41
C MET A 1 -4.38 -2.90 -13.45
N LYS A 2 -4.98 -3.34 -12.34
CA LYS A 2 -6.42 -3.63 -12.21
C LYS A 2 -7.04 -2.67 -11.18
N SER A 3 -8.27 -2.24 -11.41
CA SER A 3 -9.09 -1.54 -10.41
C SER A 3 -10.15 -2.50 -9.86
N VAL A 4 -10.49 -2.36 -8.59
CA VAL A 4 -11.48 -3.17 -7.89
C VAL A 4 -12.36 -2.25 -7.04
N GLU A 5 -13.66 -2.50 -7.10
CA GLU A 5 -14.67 -1.79 -6.35
C GLU A 5 -15.61 -2.81 -5.71
N LEU A 6 -16.03 -2.55 -4.47
CA LEU A 6 -17.01 -3.38 -3.78
C LEU A 6 -18.34 -2.66 -3.75
N VAL A 7 -19.43 -3.42 -3.94
CA VAL A 7 -20.79 -2.90 -3.87
C VAL A 7 -21.07 -2.41 -2.45
N ASN A 8 -21.66 -1.23 -2.31
CA ASN A 8 -21.92 -0.55 -1.03
C ASN A 8 -20.67 -0.12 -0.25
N TRP A 9 -19.55 0.08 -0.92
CA TRP A 9 -18.32 0.64 -0.35
C TRP A 9 -17.86 1.88 -1.13
N THR A 10 -17.49 2.93 -0.39
CA THR A 10 -17.01 4.22 -0.95
C THR A 10 -15.54 4.21 -1.35
N GLY A 11 -14.85 3.10 -1.10
CA GLY A 11 -13.46 2.89 -1.49
C GLY A 11 -13.30 2.33 -2.89
N GLN A 12 -12.12 2.56 -3.45
CA GLN A 12 -11.63 1.96 -4.68
C GLN A 12 -10.21 1.45 -4.44
N ALA A 13 -9.93 0.25 -4.93
CA ALA A 13 -8.60 -0.35 -4.84
C ALA A 13 -7.96 -0.44 -6.21
N PHE A 14 -6.67 -0.12 -6.30
CA PHE A 14 -5.86 -0.37 -7.49
C PHE A 14 -4.75 -1.34 -7.16
N ILE A 15 -4.64 -2.39 -7.97
CA ILE A 15 -3.68 -3.46 -7.81
C ILE A 15 -2.73 -3.44 -9.00
N GLY A 16 -1.43 -3.41 -8.70
CA GLY A 16 -0.41 -3.31 -9.72
C GLY A 16 0.92 -3.92 -9.30
N ARG A 17 1.92 -3.57 -10.10
CA ARG A 17 3.28 -4.09 -10.05
C ARG A 17 4.23 -2.91 -10.21
N ARG A 18 5.49 -3.07 -9.81
CA ARG A 18 6.51 -2.03 -9.89
C ARG A 18 6.60 -1.37 -11.27
N GLU A 19 6.48 -2.16 -12.34
CA GLU A 19 6.50 -1.71 -13.74
C GLU A 19 5.32 -0.81 -14.14
N HIS A 20 4.21 -0.83 -13.38
CA HIS A 20 3.02 -0.04 -13.67
C HIS A 20 3.13 1.44 -13.26
N LEU A 21 4.32 1.95 -12.90
CA LEU A 21 4.51 3.35 -12.48
C LEU A 21 3.95 4.35 -13.51
N LYS A 22 4.15 4.12 -14.80
CA LYS A 22 3.59 4.98 -15.86
C LYS A 22 2.06 4.97 -15.83
N SER A 23 1.44 3.81 -15.65
CA SER A 23 -0.02 3.69 -15.56
C SER A 23 -0.58 4.39 -14.32
N VAL A 24 0.16 4.37 -13.21
CA VAL A 24 -0.23 5.06 -11.96
C VAL A 24 -0.21 6.58 -12.13
N LYS A 25 0.80 7.13 -12.81
CA LYS A 25 0.90 8.58 -13.06
C LYS A 25 -0.23 9.14 -13.92
N ASN A 26 -0.87 8.31 -14.74
CA ASN A 26 -1.96 8.70 -15.62
C ASN A 26 -3.35 8.56 -14.97
N ARG A 27 -3.43 8.32 -13.66
CA ARG A 27 -4.67 8.15 -12.91
C ARG A 27 -4.83 9.26 -11.89
N GLU A 28 -5.77 10.16 -12.13
CA GLU A 28 -6.04 11.28 -11.25
C GLU A 28 -6.52 10.82 -9.86
N GLU A 29 -7.25 9.70 -9.80
CA GLU A 29 -7.74 9.11 -8.55
C GLU A 29 -6.59 8.71 -7.61
N LEU A 30 -5.41 8.40 -8.17
CA LEU A 30 -4.20 8.05 -7.42
C LEU A 30 -3.41 9.28 -6.95
N SER A 31 -3.87 10.48 -7.28
CA SER A 31 -3.36 11.74 -6.73
C SER A 31 -4.15 12.19 -5.50
N GLU A 32 -5.13 11.39 -5.05
CA GLU A 32 -5.93 11.64 -3.84
C GLU A 32 -5.32 10.97 -2.60
N PRO A 33 -5.72 11.43 -1.39
CA PRO A 33 -5.33 10.76 -0.15
C PRO A 33 -5.74 9.29 -0.12
N GLY A 34 -4.81 8.45 0.32
CA GLY A 34 -5.03 7.01 0.39
C GLY A 34 -4.04 6.28 1.29
N VAL A 35 -4.23 4.98 1.37
CA VAL A 35 -3.33 4.04 2.06
C VAL A 35 -2.95 2.92 1.11
N TYR A 36 -1.71 2.46 1.17
CA TYR A 36 -1.20 1.44 0.26
C TYR A 36 -0.35 0.41 0.97
N LEU A 37 -0.24 -0.73 0.30
CA LEU A 37 0.59 -1.87 0.63
C LEU A 37 1.59 -2.06 -0.52
N LEU A 38 2.87 -2.20 -0.20
CA LEU A 38 3.85 -2.79 -1.11
C LEU A 38 4.12 -4.21 -0.65
N LEU A 39 4.11 -5.14 -1.59
CA LEU A 39 4.17 -6.57 -1.33
C LEU A 39 5.33 -7.18 -2.11
N ASN A 40 5.97 -8.16 -1.50
CA ASN A 40 6.85 -9.10 -2.17
C ASN A 40 6.44 -10.51 -1.75
N ASP A 41 5.88 -11.23 -2.71
CA ASP A 41 5.76 -12.68 -2.64
C ASP A 41 7.17 -13.26 -2.54
N GLY A 42 7.49 -13.93 -1.42
CA GLY A 42 8.79 -14.54 -1.22
C GLY A 42 9.14 -15.51 -2.36
N ALA A 43 10.43 -15.73 -2.60
CA ALA A 43 10.90 -16.51 -3.75
C ALA A 43 10.40 -17.96 -3.80
N GLU A 44 9.97 -18.52 -2.66
CA GLU A 44 9.48 -19.89 -2.54
C GLU A 44 8.04 -19.97 -2.04
N ALA A 45 7.29 -20.97 -2.54
CA ALA A 45 5.94 -21.25 -2.10
C ALA A 45 5.90 -21.55 -0.58
N GLY A 46 5.06 -20.82 0.16
CA GLY A 46 4.99 -20.92 1.63
C GLY A 46 5.91 -19.95 2.37
N SER A 47 6.73 -19.17 1.65
CA SER A 47 7.46 -18.06 2.26
C SER A 47 6.50 -16.96 2.71
N ALA A 48 6.74 -16.46 3.92
CA ALA A 48 5.98 -15.34 4.45
C ALA A 48 6.19 -14.07 3.58
N VAL A 49 5.10 -13.34 3.33
CA VAL A 49 5.09 -12.17 2.44
C VAL A 49 5.72 -10.97 3.14
N ASP A 50 6.63 -10.28 2.45
CA ASP A 50 7.21 -9.02 2.91
C ASP A 50 6.22 -7.90 2.57
N ILE A 51 5.86 -7.09 3.57
CA ILE A 51 4.81 -6.08 3.44
C ILE A 51 5.28 -4.74 4.00
N TYR A 52 5.01 -3.69 3.24
CA TYR A 52 5.15 -2.31 3.67
C TYR A 52 3.81 -1.62 3.61
N VAL A 53 3.38 -1.04 4.72
CA VAL A 53 2.17 -0.23 4.83
C VAL A 53 2.55 1.24 4.79
N GLY A 54 1.84 2.05 4.01
CA GLY A 54 2.11 3.48 3.94
C GLY A 54 0.87 4.32 3.66
N GLU A 55 0.82 5.52 4.22
CA GLU A 55 -0.10 6.56 3.78
C GLU A 55 0.44 7.39 2.61
N THR A 56 -0.46 8.03 1.88
CA THR A 56 -0.11 8.94 0.78
C THR A 56 -1.14 10.03 0.61
N ASP A 57 -0.68 11.22 0.20
CA ASP A 57 -1.54 12.28 -0.33
C ASP A 57 -1.48 12.33 -1.87
N ASN A 58 -0.43 11.76 -2.46
CA ASN A 58 -0.28 11.52 -3.91
C ASN A 58 0.50 10.22 -4.12
N PHE A 59 -0.20 9.15 -4.51
CA PHE A 59 0.39 7.82 -4.63
C PHE A 59 1.40 7.75 -5.77
N ALA A 60 1.21 8.49 -6.85
CA ALA A 60 2.14 8.49 -7.99
C ALA A 60 3.54 8.99 -7.60
N ASP A 61 3.60 10.05 -6.81
CA ASP A 61 4.85 10.59 -6.27
C ASP A 61 5.47 9.64 -5.25
N ARG A 62 4.65 9.09 -4.34
CA ARG A 62 5.11 8.09 -3.37
C ARG A 62 5.68 6.85 -4.04
N LEU A 63 5.01 6.33 -5.07
CA LEU A 63 5.46 5.16 -5.82
C LEU A 63 6.75 5.46 -6.57
N THR A 64 6.88 6.64 -7.20
CA THR A 64 8.13 7.08 -7.85
C THR A 64 9.29 7.04 -6.86
N ASN A 65 9.10 7.58 -5.65
CA ASN A 65 10.12 7.57 -4.60
C ASN A 65 10.49 6.14 -4.18
N HIS A 66 9.52 5.23 -4.00
CA HIS A 66 9.83 3.84 -3.66
C HIS A 66 10.53 3.08 -4.79
N VAL A 67 10.21 3.36 -6.06
CA VAL A 67 10.91 2.76 -7.21
C VAL A 67 12.38 3.16 -7.24
N GLN A 68 12.73 4.36 -6.78
CA GLN A 68 14.11 4.83 -6.74
C GLN A 68 14.88 4.39 -5.48
N SER A 69 14.18 4.19 -4.36
CA SER A 69 14.82 4.02 -3.04
C SER A 69 14.70 2.62 -2.44
N LYS A 70 13.83 1.75 -2.95
CA LYS A 70 13.54 0.44 -2.36
C LYS A 70 13.36 -0.63 -3.41
N ASP A 71 14.14 -1.70 -3.34
CA ASP A 71 14.07 -2.81 -4.30
C ASP A 71 13.31 -4.03 -3.80
N PHE A 72 12.92 -4.05 -2.53
CA PHE A 72 12.36 -5.26 -1.92
C PHE A 72 10.98 -5.67 -2.44
N TRP A 73 10.23 -4.81 -3.14
CA TRP A 73 8.81 -5.02 -3.47
C TRP A 73 8.55 -5.17 -4.98
N SER A 74 7.61 -6.04 -5.32
CA SER A 74 7.22 -6.39 -6.69
C SER A 74 5.80 -5.93 -7.03
N GLN A 75 4.92 -5.90 -6.03
CA GLN A 75 3.49 -5.64 -6.17
C GLN A 75 3.03 -4.48 -5.27
N PHE A 76 1.94 -3.83 -5.65
CA PHE A 76 1.28 -2.85 -4.79
C PHE A 76 -0.24 -3.02 -4.81
N VAL A 77 -0.86 -2.62 -3.70
CA VAL A 77 -2.29 -2.38 -3.58
C VAL A 77 -2.47 -1.00 -2.97
N VAL A 78 -3.24 -0.12 -3.60
CA VAL A 78 -3.55 1.21 -3.05
C VAL A 78 -5.05 1.37 -2.94
N PHE A 79 -5.49 1.95 -1.83
CA PHE A 79 -6.87 2.23 -1.51
C PHE A 79 -7.08 3.74 -1.44
N VAL A 80 -8.03 4.23 -2.23
CA VAL A 80 -8.46 5.63 -2.27
C VAL A 80 -9.98 5.71 -2.13
N SER A 81 -10.53 6.89 -1.88
CA SER A 81 -11.98 7.12 -1.84
C SER A 81 -12.45 7.70 -3.17
N LYS A 82 -13.55 7.16 -3.70
CA LYS A 82 -14.19 7.67 -4.93
C LYS A 82 -14.70 9.10 -4.75
N ASP A 83 -15.26 9.36 -3.57
CA ASP A 83 -15.90 10.63 -3.24
C ASP A 83 -14.91 11.64 -2.63
N LYS A 84 -13.60 11.33 -2.65
CA LYS A 84 -12.52 12.19 -2.11
C LYS A 84 -12.71 12.59 -0.63
N ASN A 85 -13.38 11.73 0.14
CA ASN A 85 -13.74 12.01 1.54
C ASN A 85 -12.67 11.58 2.55
N LEU A 86 -11.48 11.17 2.10
CA LEU A 86 -10.38 10.79 2.99
C LEU A 86 -9.55 12.02 3.35
N THR A 87 -9.51 12.34 4.64
CA THR A 87 -8.62 13.37 5.18
C THR A 87 -7.30 12.75 5.62
N LYS A 88 -6.31 13.60 5.90
CA LYS A 88 -5.02 13.17 6.46
C LYS A 88 -5.18 12.35 7.75
N ALA A 89 -6.11 12.75 8.61
CA ALA A 89 -6.38 12.02 9.85
C ALA A 89 -6.94 10.62 9.56
N HIS A 90 -7.85 10.48 8.58
CA HIS A 90 -8.40 9.19 8.17
C HIS A 90 -7.30 8.25 7.66
N VAL A 91 -6.45 8.71 6.74
CA VAL A 91 -5.41 7.86 6.14
C VAL A 91 -4.35 7.43 7.16
N ARG A 92 -3.99 8.28 8.12
CA ARG A 92 -3.10 7.90 9.24
C ARG A 92 -3.72 6.86 10.16
N HIS A 93 -5.00 7.00 10.45
CA HIS A 93 -5.71 5.99 11.23
C HIS A 93 -5.75 4.65 10.49
N LEU A 94 -6.08 4.66 9.19
CA LEU A 94 -6.09 3.47 8.34
C LEU A 94 -4.71 2.80 8.22
N GLU A 95 -3.64 3.58 8.07
CA GLU A 95 -2.26 3.07 8.05
C GLU A 95 -1.94 2.31 9.34
N ARG A 96 -2.28 2.90 10.50
CA ARG A 96 -2.10 2.26 11.81
C ARG A 96 -2.90 0.97 11.92
N GLU A 97 -4.19 1.00 11.59
CA GLU A 97 -5.04 -0.19 11.69
C GLU A 97 -4.57 -1.30 10.75
N LEU A 98 -4.21 -0.98 9.51
CA LEU A 98 -3.66 -1.96 8.57
C LEU A 98 -2.34 -2.56 9.05
N PHE A 99 -1.46 -1.75 9.63
CA PHE A 99 -0.22 -2.25 10.22
C PHE A 99 -0.50 -3.21 11.38
N LEU A 100 -1.40 -2.85 12.30
CA LEU A 100 -1.78 -3.72 13.42
C LEU A 100 -2.45 -5.02 12.95
N LEU A 101 -3.30 -4.96 11.91
CA LEU A 101 -3.91 -6.13 11.30
C LEU A 101 -2.86 -7.05 10.67
N ALA A 102 -1.91 -6.49 9.92
CA ALA A 102 -0.81 -7.25 9.34
C ALA A 102 0.07 -7.91 10.41
N GLN A 103 0.28 -7.24 11.55
CA GLN A 103 1.04 -7.77 12.68
C GLN A 103 0.35 -8.96 13.36
N LYS A 104 -1.00 -8.96 13.39
CA LYS A 104 -1.82 -10.03 13.97
C LYS A 104 -2.00 -11.24 13.04
N ALA A 105 -1.74 -11.09 11.74
CA ALA A 105 -1.90 -12.14 10.74
C ALA A 105 -0.71 -13.13 10.76
N ILE A 106 -0.62 -13.90 11.84
CA ILE A 106 0.39 -14.93 12.09
C ILE A 106 0.35 -15.99 10.98
N GLY A 107 1.52 -16.30 10.40
CA GLY A 107 1.69 -17.34 9.38
C GLY A 107 1.55 -16.85 7.93
N THR A 108 0.90 -15.71 7.68
CA THR A 108 0.76 -15.12 6.33
C THR A 108 1.87 -14.11 6.04
N PHE A 109 2.22 -13.28 7.03
CA PHE A 109 3.25 -12.24 6.90
C PHE A 109 4.43 -12.50 7.82
N ASN A 110 5.62 -12.05 7.41
CA ASN A 110 6.79 -12.12 8.27
C ASN A 110 6.83 -10.87 9.16
N PRO A 111 6.57 -10.98 10.48
CA PRO A 111 6.53 -9.81 11.36
C PRO A 111 7.87 -9.06 11.40
N LYS A 112 9.01 -9.74 11.19
CA LYS A 112 10.34 -9.09 11.11
C LYS A 112 10.55 -8.25 9.86
N LYS A 113 9.69 -8.41 8.86
CA LYS A 113 9.78 -7.71 7.57
C LYS A 113 8.54 -6.86 7.27
N LEU A 114 7.61 -6.77 8.23
CA LEU A 114 6.52 -5.81 8.22
C LEU A 114 7.09 -4.42 8.51
N ARG A 115 6.89 -3.48 7.59
CA ARG A 115 7.37 -2.10 7.70
C ARG A 115 6.19 -1.12 7.58
N CYS A 116 6.29 0.02 8.25
CA CYS A 116 5.32 1.11 8.16
C CYS A 116 6.02 2.42 7.78
N ALA A 117 5.33 3.34 7.08
CA ALA A 117 5.92 4.62 6.70
C ALA A 117 6.16 5.53 7.90
N PHE A 118 5.23 5.54 8.86
CA PHE A 118 5.29 6.43 10.03
C PHE A 118 5.89 5.77 11.28
N TRP A 119 5.63 4.49 11.49
CA TRP A 119 6.10 3.75 12.67
C TRP A 119 7.39 2.98 12.35
N ARG A 120 8.54 3.67 12.45
CA ARG A 120 9.85 3.00 12.49
C ARG A 120 10.10 2.51 13.91
N GLU A 121 10.45 1.23 14.09
CA GLU A 121 11.26 0.86 15.25
C GLU A 121 12.59 1.63 15.17
N PRO A 122 13.12 2.13 16.30
CA PRO A 122 14.45 2.73 16.33
C PRO A 122 15.46 1.66 15.89
N THR A 123 16.35 2.06 14.98
CA THR A 123 17.52 1.28 14.52
C THR A 123 18.33 0.71 15.68
#